data_AF-A0A4U2AX88-F1
#
_entry.id   AF-A0A4U2AX88-F1
#
_cell.length_a   1.000
_cell.length_b   1.000
_cell.length_c   1.000
_cell.angle_alpha   90.00
_cell.angle_beta   90.00
_cell.angle_gamma   90.00
#
_symmetry.space_group_name_H-M   'P 1'
#
loop_
_entity.id
_entity.type
_entity.pdbx_description
1 polymer ?
#
loop_
_entity_poly.entity_id
_entity_poly.type
_entity_poly.pdbx_seq_one_letter_code
_entity_poly.pdbx_strand_id
1 'polypeptide(L)'
;MAEVASIELNEARFRSAALNYQHSVDSAFTEVDSSLFAYGRSQENQKRIDVATLAVDGAVSKAKSLYRAGLVDYLSVLDAQRQQKMMQDRQVAAKLQAASTTIAVYKALGGDWQVKPKANSSEQTAKEGQATHKTPSKKQGLDS
;
A
#
# COMPACT_ATOMS: atom_id res chain seq x y z
N MET A 1 41.79 3.99 32.03
CA MET A 1 40.59 4.84 31.87
C MET A 1 39.99 4.77 30.46
N ALA A 2 40.78 4.91 29.38
CA ALA A 2 40.27 4.82 28.00
C ALA A 2 39.66 3.44 27.62
N GLU A 3 40.21 2.34 28.16
CA GLU A 3 39.72 0.97 27.91
C GLU A 3 38.38 0.67 28.61
N VAL A 4 38.16 1.17 29.82
CA VAL A 4 36.88 1.01 30.52
C VAL A 4 35.79 1.83 29.81
N ALA A 5 36.12 3.04 29.35
CA ALA A 5 35.20 3.86 28.57
C ALA A 5 34.82 3.23 27.21
N SER A 6 35.74 2.49 26.56
CA SER A 6 35.41 1.77 25.32
C SER A 6 34.54 0.54 25.57
N ILE A 7 34.73 -0.16 26.69
CA ILE A 7 33.86 -1.27 27.13
C ILE A 7 32.45 -0.75 27.43
N GLU A 8 32.31 0.31 28.22
CA GLU A 8 31.01 0.92 28.54
C GLU A 8 30.27 1.40 27.29
N LEU A 9 30.98 2.03 26.35
CA LEU A 9 30.42 2.44 25.06
C LEU A 9 29.93 1.24 24.24
N ASN A 10 30.70 0.15 24.21
CA ASN A 10 30.32 -1.07 23.50
C ASN A 10 29.12 -1.76 24.16
N GLU A 11 29.03 -1.79 25.49
CA GLU A 11 27.89 -2.33 26.21
C GLU A 11 26.62 -1.50 25.94
N ALA A 12 26.72 -0.18 25.97
CA ALA A 12 25.62 0.72 25.63
C ALA A 12 25.13 0.51 24.20
N ARG A 13 26.04 0.33 23.24
CA ARG A 13 25.70 0.00 21.84
C ARG A 13 25.00 -1.34 21.71
N PHE A 14 25.48 -2.37 22.41
CA PHE A 14 24.85 -3.69 22.42
C PHE A 14 23.42 -3.61 22.97
N ARG A 15 23.24 -2.93 24.11
CA ARG A 15 21.92 -2.73 24.72
C ARG A 15 20.97 -1.98 23.79
N SER A 16 21.45 -0.94 23.12
CA SER A 16 20.67 -0.22 22.09
C SER A 16 20.27 -1.13 20.93
N ALA A 17 21.20 -1.93 20.40
CA ALA A 17 20.91 -2.88 19.32
C ALA A 17 19.87 -3.94 19.73
N ALA A 18 19.95 -4.46 20.95
CA ALA A 18 18.98 -5.42 21.49
C ALA A 18 17.57 -4.80 21.61
N LEU A 19 17.46 -3.57 22.12
CA LEU A 19 16.19 -2.85 22.20
C LEU A 19 15.60 -2.55 20.83
N ASN A 20 16.44 -2.15 19.85
CA ASN A 20 16.00 -1.91 18.49
C ASN A 20 15.49 -3.18 17.80
N TYR A 21 16.15 -4.31 18.05
CA TYR A 21 15.69 -5.61 17.58
C TYR A 21 14.32 -5.96 18.18
N GLN A 22 14.19 -5.86 19.50
CA GLN A 22 12.91 -6.12 20.19
C GLN A 22 11.80 -5.23 19.62
N HIS A 23 12.04 -3.93 19.50
CA HIS A 23 11.07 -2.99 18.95
C HIS A 23 10.65 -3.35 17.52
N SER A 24 11.59 -3.79 16.68
CA SER A 24 11.31 -4.21 15.31
C SER A 24 10.44 -5.47 15.27
N VAL A 25 10.68 -6.42 16.17
CA VAL A 25 9.89 -7.65 16.30
C VAL A 25 8.47 -7.33 16.80
N ASP A 26 8.32 -6.53 17.85
CA ASP A 26 7.02 -6.14 18.39
C ASP A 26 6.18 -5.36 17.36
N SER A 27 6.85 -4.50 16.57
CA SER A 27 6.21 -3.77 15.48
C SER A 27 5.73 -4.71 14.37
N ALA A 28 6.53 -5.70 14.00
CA ALA A 28 6.14 -6.70 13.00
C ALA A 28 4.92 -7.52 13.44
N PHE A 29 4.86 -7.95 14.72
CA PHE A 29 3.68 -8.63 15.25
C PHE A 29 2.44 -7.75 15.19
N THR A 30 2.57 -6.48 15.57
CA THR A 30 1.45 -5.52 15.53
C THR A 30 0.94 -5.30 14.11
N GLU A 31 1.84 -5.22 13.12
CA GLU A 31 1.47 -5.08 11.71
C GLU A 31 0.72 -6.31 11.18
N VAL A 32 1.20 -7.51 11.52
CA VAL A 32 0.52 -8.77 11.15
C VAL A 32 -0.87 -8.84 11.77
N ASP A 33 -1.01 -8.59 13.07
CA ASP A 33 -2.30 -8.63 13.76
C ASP A 33 -3.30 -7.63 13.17
N SER A 34 -2.86 -6.40 12.93
CA SER A 34 -3.69 -5.37 12.30
C SER A 34 -4.15 -5.78 10.90
N SER A 35 -3.25 -6.38 10.09
CA SER A 35 -3.56 -6.84 8.73
C SER A 35 -4.57 -8.00 8.72
N LEU A 36 -4.41 -8.98 9.63
CA LEU A 36 -5.31 -10.12 9.76
C LEU A 36 -6.68 -9.69 10.27
N PHE A 37 -6.72 -8.77 11.24
CA PHE A 37 -7.96 -8.18 11.72
C PHE A 37 -8.71 -7.46 10.58
N ALA A 38 -8.01 -6.61 9.82
CA ALA A 38 -8.58 -5.92 8.68
C ALA A 38 -9.11 -6.88 7.60
N TYR A 39 -8.38 -7.97 7.33
CA TYR A 39 -8.81 -9.03 6.40
C TYR A 39 -10.08 -9.76 6.88
N GLY A 40 -10.14 -10.15 8.15
CA GLY A 40 -11.35 -10.76 8.71
C GLY A 40 -12.57 -9.84 8.61
N ARG A 41 -12.38 -8.55 8.91
CA ARG A 41 -13.42 -7.51 8.80
C ARG A 41 -13.87 -7.28 7.36
N SER A 42 -12.95 -7.28 6.40
CA SER A 42 -13.28 -7.06 4.98
C SER A 42 -14.08 -8.23 4.41
N GLN A 43 -13.74 -9.47 4.77
CA GLN A 43 -14.48 -10.67 4.39
C GLN A 43 -15.92 -10.66 4.92
N GLU A 44 -16.10 -10.34 6.20
CA GLU A 44 -17.44 -10.23 6.80
C GLU A 44 -18.25 -9.12 6.13
N ASN A 45 -17.64 -7.96 5.88
CA ASN A 45 -18.31 -6.88 5.18
C ASN A 45 -18.74 -7.28 3.76
N GLN A 46 -17.87 -7.97 3.01
CA GLN A 46 -18.18 -8.45 1.67
C GLN A 46 -19.40 -9.38 1.68
N LYS A 47 -19.46 -10.37 2.58
CA LYS A 47 -20.61 -11.27 2.72
C LYS A 47 -21.91 -10.52 3.00
N ARG A 48 -21.87 -9.52 3.90
CA ARG A 48 -23.05 -8.69 4.22
C ARG A 48 -23.53 -7.88 3.01
N ILE A 49 -22.61 -7.35 2.21
CA ILE A 49 -22.95 -6.61 0.99
C ILE A 49 -23.51 -7.55 -0.09
N ASP A 50 -22.99 -8.77 -0.22
CA ASP A 50 -23.52 -9.77 -1.15
C ASP A 50 -24.99 -10.12 -0.81
N VAL A 51 -25.30 -10.34 0.48
CA VAL A 51 -26.69 -10.55 0.94
C VAL A 51 -27.57 -9.33 0.67
N ALA A 52 -27.08 -8.12 0.94
CA ALA A 52 -27.82 -6.89 0.68
C ALA A 52 -28.09 -6.68 -0.81
N THR A 53 -27.18 -7.09 -1.69
CA THR A 53 -27.33 -7.01 -3.14
C THR A 53 -28.50 -7.87 -3.63
N LEU A 54 -28.60 -9.12 -3.13
CA LEU A 54 -29.72 -10.01 -3.43
C LEU A 54 -31.07 -9.42 -2.99
N ALA A 55 -31.11 -8.76 -1.82
CA ALA A 55 -32.33 -8.13 -1.33
C ALA A 55 -32.79 -6.97 -2.25
N VAL A 56 -31.85 -6.16 -2.73
CA VAL A 56 -32.17 -5.04 -3.63
C VAL A 56 -32.57 -5.52 -5.03
N ASP A 57 -31.97 -6.59 -5.54
CA ASP A 57 -32.41 -7.24 -6.79
C ASP A 57 -33.87 -7.71 -6.68
N GLY A 58 -34.24 -8.29 -5.53
CA GLY A 58 -35.62 -8.63 -5.20
C GLY A 58 -36.55 -7.41 -5.17
N ALA A 59 -36.10 -6.28 -4.62
CA ALA A 59 -36.87 -5.05 -4.59
C ALA A 59 -37.17 -4.51 -6.00
N VAL A 60 -36.21 -4.57 -6.92
CA VAL A 60 -36.42 -4.20 -8.34
C VAL A 60 -37.46 -5.11 -8.99
N SER A 61 -37.37 -6.42 -8.77
CA SER A 61 -38.35 -7.39 -9.30
C SER A 61 -39.76 -7.13 -8.78
N LYS A 62 -39.88 -6.80 -7.49
CA LYS A 62 -41.14 -6.45 -6.84
C LYS A 62 -41.72 -5.15 -7.40
N ALA A 63 -40.91 -4.10 -7.52
CA ALA A 63 -41.35 -2.80 -8.07
C ALA A 63 -41.85 -2.95 -9.51
N LYS A 64 -41.13 -3.70 -10.36
CA LYS A 64 -41.57 -4.01 -11.73
C LYS A 64 -42.91 -4.75 -11.76
N SER A 65 -43.14 -5.67 -10.83
CA SER A 65 -44.39 -6.42 -10.75
C SER A 65 -45.57 -5.54 -10.33
N LEU A 66 -45.38 -4.68 -9.34
CA LEU A 66 -46.40 -3.71 -8.91
C LEU A 66 -46.73 -2.71 -10.02
N TYR A 67 -45.72 -2.22 -10.76
CA TYR A 67 -45.91 -1.31 -11.88
C TYR A 67 -46.74 -1.97 -12.99
N ARG A 68 -46.41 -3.20 -13.39
CA ARG A 68 -47.19 -3.95 -14.40
C ARG A 68 -48.64 -4.19 -13.98
N ALA A 69 -48.89 -4.29 -12.69
CA ALA A 69 -50.23 -4.44 -12.11
C ALA A 69 -50.91 -3.09 -11.84
N GLY A 70 -50.30 -1.95 -12.19
CA GLY A 70 -50.88 -0.61 -12.02
C GLY A 70 -50.97 -0.12 -10.57
N LEU A 71 -50.29 -0.79 -9.63
CA LEU A 71 -50.34 -0.48 -8.20
C LEU A 71 -49.37 0.64 -7.78
N VAL A 72 -48.35 0.90 -8.60
CA VAL A 72 -47.34 1.96 -8.38
C VAL A 72 -46.98 2.59 -9.72
N ASP A 73 -46.41 3.79 -9.67
CA ASP A 73 -45.90 4.46 -10.86
C ASP A 73 -44.54 3.87 -11.33
N TYR A 74 -44.05 4.35 -12.47
CA TYR A 74 -42.75 3.93 -12.98
C TYR A 74 -41.57 4.54 -12.20
N LEU A 75 -41.75 5.68 -11.52
CA LEU A 75 -40.71 6.29 -10.68
C LEU A 75 -40.29 5.33 -9.55
N SER A 76 -41.23 4.57 -9.00
CA SER A 76 -40.97 3.52 -8.00
C SER A 76 -40.01 2.44 -8.51
N VAL A 77 -40.06 2.12 -9.81
CA VAL A 77 -39.12 1.19 -10.46
C VAL A 77 -37.74 1.84 -10.60
N LEU A 78 -37.69 3.11 -11.01
CA LEU A 78 -36.44 3.86 -11.16
C LEU A 78 -35.72 4.04 -9.82
N ASP A 79 -36.45 4.29 -8.74
CA ASP A 79 -35.87 4.42 -7.40
C ASP A 79 -35.29 3.08 -6.91
N ALA A 80 -36.00 1.97 -7.14
CA ALA A 80 -35.47 0.64 -6.84
C ALA A 80 -34.20 0.33 -7.66
N GLN A 81 -34.18 0.70 -8.96
CA GLN A 81 -33.00 0.54 -9.81
C GLN A 81 -31.83 1.43 -9.38
N ARG A 82 -32.11 2.65 -8.91
CA ARG A 82 -31.08 3.54 -8.34
C ARG A 82 -30.44 2.92 -7.11
N GLN A 83 -31.26 2.39 -6.19
CA GLN A 83 -30.77 1.67 -5.02
C GLN A 83 -29.95 0.43 -5.40
N GLN A 84 -30.37 -0.31 -6.43
CA GLN A 84 -29.63 -1.45 -6.97
C GLN A 84 -28.24 -1.06 -7.45
N LYS A 85 -28.14 0.04 -8.20
CA LYS A 85 -26.85 0.55 -8.69
C LYS A 85 -25.93 0.98 -7.56
N MET A 86 -26.45 1.73 -6.59
CA MET A 86 -25.68 2.09 -5.39
C MET A 86 -25.16 0.86 -4.62
N MET A 87 -25.95 -0.22 -4.58
CA MET A 87 -25.51 -1.47 -3.93
C MET A 87 -24.46 -2.21 -4.74
N GLN A 88 -24.58 -2.24 -6.07
CA GLN A 88 -23.55 -2.81 -6.96
C GLN A 88 -22.20 -2.10 -6.81
N ASP A 89 -22.20 -0.76 -6.71
CA ASP A 89 -20.98 0.01 -6.47
C ASP A 89 -20.34 -0.36 -5.11
N ARG A 90 -21.16 -0.51 -4.06
CA ARG A 90 -20.69 -0.99 -2.75
C ARG A 90 -20.13 -2.40 -2.80
N GLN A 91 -20.73 -3.28 -3.61
CA GLN A 91 -20.24 -4.65 -3.78
C GLN A 91 -18.84 -4.66 -4.44
N VAL A 92 -18.63 -3.83 -5.45
CA VAL A 92 -17.31 -3.67 -6.09
C VAL A 92 -16.30 -3.11 -5.08
N ALA A 93 -16.67 -2.08 -4.32
CA ALA A 93 -15.80 -1.50 -3.28
C ALA A 93 -15.45 -2.53 -2.20
N ALA A 94 -16.40 -3.35 -1.76
CA ALA A 94 -16.16 -4.40 -0.78
C ALA A 94 -15.19 -5.48 -1.30
N LYS A 95 -15.35 -5.90 -2.56
CA LYS A 95 -14.41 -6.83 -3.22
C LYS A 95 -13.00 -6.25 -3.34
N LEU A 96 -12.89 -4.97 -3.71
CA LEU A 96 -11.61 -4.27 -3.75
C LEU A 96 -10.95 -4.24 -2.37
N GLN A 97 -11.71 -3.89 -1.33
CA GLN A 97 -11.21 -3.86 0.04
C GLN A 97 -10.70 -5.25 0.48
N ALA A 98 -11.44 -6.33 0.17
CA ALA A 98 -11.02 -7.68 0.47
C ALA A 98 -9.69 -8.04 -0.23
N ALA A 99 -9.57 -7.73 -1.53
CA ALA A 99 -8.33 -7.93 -2.27
C ALA A 99 -7.16 -7.12 -1.68
N SER A 100 -7.36 -5.84 -1.38
CA SER A 100 -6.34 -4.98 -0.76
C SER A 100 -5.90 -5.50 0.61
N THR A 101 -6.83 -5.95 1.46
CA THR A 101 -6.47 -6.53 2.76
C THR A 101 -5.72 -7.86 2.63
N THR A 102 -6.00 -8.64 1.57
CA THR A 102 -5.25 -9.88 1.29
C THR A 102 -3.79 -9.55 0.94
N ILE A 103 -3.57 -8.52 0.12
CA ILE A 103 -2.22 -8.02 -0.20
C ILE A 103 -1.52 -7.47 1.05
N ALA A 104 -2.25 -6.78 1.93
CA ALA A 104 -1.69 -6.25 3.19
C ALA A 104 -1.19 -7.38 4.10
N VAL A 105 -1.95 -8.47 4.26
CA VAL A 105 -1.52 -9.65 5.00
C VAL A 105 -0.26 -10.26 4.38
N TYR A 106 -0.22 -10.40 3.05
CA TYR A 106 0.98 -10.90 2.36
C TYR A 106 2.21 -10.04 2.64
N LYS A 107 2.07 -8.71 2.64
CA LYS A 107 3.16 -7.78 2.96
C LYS A 107 3.61 -7.88 4.42
N ALA A 108 2.67 -7.92 5.36
CA ALA A 108 2.97 -7.96 6.79
C ALA A 108 3.73 -9.24 7.19
N LEU A 109 3.47 -10.36 6.52
CA LEU A 109 4.17 -11.62 6.73
C LEU A 109 5.59 -11.67 6.13
N GLY A 110 6.06 -10.57 5.53
CA GLY A 110 7.40 -10.46 4.94
C GLY A 110 7.41 -10.30 3.43
N GLY A 111 6.26 -10.33 2.76
CA GLY A 111 6.12 -10.04 1.34
C GLY A 111 7.11 -10.80 0.44
N ASP A 112 7.58 -10.13 -0.61
CA ASP A 112 8.72 -10.59 -1.40
C ASP A 112 10.03 -10.06 -0.77
N TRP A 113 10.77 -10.95 -0.10
CA TRP A 113 12.00 -10.62 0.61
C TRP A 113 13.18 -10.29 -0.33
N GLN A 114 12.99 -10.33 -1.66
CA GLN A 114 14.01 -10.06 -2.68
C GLN A 114 13.97 -8.65 -3.29
N VAL A 115 13.32 -7.67 -2.66
CA VAL A 115 13.48 -6.27 -3.09
C VAL A 115 14.90 -5.80 -2.77
N LYS A 116 15.81 -6.00 -3.73
CA LYS A 116 17.20 -5.51 -3.69
C LYS A 116 17.19 -4.04 -3.25
N PRO A 117 18.11 -3.64 -2.35
CA PRO A 117 18.23 -2.25 -1.97
C PRO A 117 18.47 -1.43 -3.24
N LYS A 118 17.63 -0.42 -3.48
CA LYS A 118 17.93 0.60 -4.49
C LYS A 118 19.28 1.19 -4.10
N ALA A 119 20.32 0.79 -4.82
CA ALA A 119 21.62 1.43 -4.73
C ALA A 119 21.39 2.93 -4.89
N ASN A 120 21.85 3.68 -3.89
CA ASN A 120 21.63 5.11 -3.76
C ASN A 120 21.96 5.81 -5.08
N SER A 121 21.03 6.65 -5.55
CA SER A 121 21.24 7.62 -6.62
C SER A 121 22.17 8.73 -6.12
N SER A 122 23.43 8.39 -5.85
CA SER A 122 24.49 9.32 -5.47
C SER A 122 25.69 9.18 -6.40
N GLU A 123 25.43 9.20 -7.72
CA GLU A 123 26.49 9.23 -8.74
C GLU A 123 26.21 10.21 -9.89
N GLN A 124 25.37 11.23 -9.66
CA GLN A 124 25.01 12.21 -10.69
C GLN A 124 25.32 13.68 -10.35
N THR A 125 26.13 13.94 -9.30
CA THR A 125 26.63 15.30 -9.00
C THR A 125 28.15 15.37 -8.90
N ALA A 126 28.88 14.67 -9.79
CA ALA A 126 30.34 14.71 -9.80
C ALA A 126 30.99 14.64 -11.20
N LYS A 127 30.32 15.13 -12.25
CA LYS A 127 30.95 15.37 -13.57
C LYS A 127 30.44 16.63 -14.26
N GLU A 128 30.44 17.76 -13.55
CA GLU A 128 30.35 19.07 -14.21
C GLU A 128 31.08 20.11 -13.36
N GLY A 129 32.42 20.08 -13.40
CA GLY A 129 33.24 20.94 -12.55
C GLY A 129 34.73 20.67 -12.56
N GLN A 130 35.30 20.13 -13.65
CA GLN A 130 36.75 20.12 -13.86
C GLN A 130 37.07 20.39 -15.33
N ALA A 131 36.83 21.63 -15.76
CA ALA A 131 37.52 22.22 -16.90
C ALA A 131 38.59 23.19 -16.36
N THR A 132 39.64 22.64 -15.77
CA THR A 132 40.81 23.42 -15.37
C THR A 132 41.65 23.76 -16.59
N HIS A 133 41.55 25.01 -17.01
CA HIS A 133 42.70 25.89 -17.26
C HIS A 133 44.00 25.20 -17.71
N LYS A 134 44.25 25.20 -19.02
CA LYS A 134 45.62 25.11 -19.56
C LYS A 134 45.84 26.20 -20.60
N THR A 135 46.53 27.25 -20.16
CA THR A 135 47.04 28.39 -20.94
C THR A 135 47.79 27.94 -22.20
N PRO A 136 47.63 28.63 -23.35
CA PRO A 136 48.35 28.28 -24.57
C PRO A 136 49.77 28.85 -24.50
N SER A 137 50.79 28.00 -24.70
CA SER A 137 52.16 28.47 -24.92
C SER A 137 52.66 27.99 -26.28
N LYS A 138 52.89 29.00 -27.11
CA LYS A 138 53.35 29.01 -28.51
C LYS A 138 54.81 28.53 -28.60
N LYS A 139 55.16 27.79 -29.67
CA LYS A 139 56.45 27.74 -30.43
C LYS A 139 56.43 26.49 -31.33
N GLN A 140 56.34 26.65 -32.65
CA GLN A 140 57.45 26.85 -33.62
C GLN A 140 58.21 25.55 -33.97
N GLY A 141 58.45 25.34 -35.27
CA GLY A 141 59.38 24.32 -35.82
C GLY A 141 58.64 23.19 -36.54
N LEU A 142 58.29 23.27 -37.84
CA LEU A 142 59.12 23.21 -39.05
C LEU A 142 59.59 21.77 -39.39
N ASP A 143 59.46 21.45 -40.68
CA ASP A 143 60.05 20.33 -41.45
C ASP A 143 59.29 18.98 -41.35
N SER A 144 58.87 18.30 -42.44
CA SER A 144 58.92 18.48 -43.90
C SER A 144 57.69 17.81 -44.52
#